data_AF-A0A536KLJ8-F1
#
_entry.id   AF-A0A536KLJ8-F1
#
_cell.length_a   1.000
_cell.length_b   1.000
_cell.length_c   1.000
_cell.angle_alpha   90.00
_cell.angle_beta   90.00
_cell.angle_gamma   90.00
#
_symmetry.space_group_name_H-M   'P 1'
#
loop_
_entity.id
_entity.type
_entity.pdbx_description
1 polymer ?
#
loop_
_entity_poly.entity_id
_entity_poly.type
_entity_poly.pdbx_seq_one_letter_code
_entity_poly.pdbx_strand_id
1 'polypeptide(L)'
;ALVEASQVEVPAALVDHEVMHQVETLEQRLHRQGLRLDRYLAYLQKTPEEYVAEARPDAESRIRVDLVLEAAGKQLAVEPTEDEVTEYMREEVAKDPELKERYLEVVANRTAREYFAHQLKRLQILEKLVQKVEGAK
;
A
#
# COMPACT_ATOMS: atom_id res chain seq x y z
N ALA A 1 -15.57 -8.68 -2.19
CA ALA A 1 -15.40 -10.07 -2.65
C ALA A 1 -14.28 -10.81 -1.89
N LEU A 2 -12.99 -10.60 -2.19
CA LEU A 2 -11.91 -11.43 -1.61
C LEU A 2 -11.65 -11.14 -0.12
N VAL A 3 -11.74 -9.87 0.27
CA VAL A 3 -11.60 -9.40 1.65
C VAL A 3 -12.74 -9.90 2.56
N GLU A 4 -13.97 -9.90 2.04
CA GLU A 4 -15.18 -10.34 2.75
C GLU A 4 -15.21 -11.85 3.01
N ALA A 5 -14.53 -12.65 2.18
CA ALA A 5 -14.44 -14.10 2.33
C ALA A 5 -13.37 -14.55 3.34
N SER A 6 -12.51 -13.63 3.80
CA SER A 6 -11.40 -13.93 4.69
C SER A 6 -11.81 -13.73 6.16
N GLN A 7 -11.52 -14.71 7.03
CA GLN A 7 -11.77 -14.62 8.48
C GLN A 7 -10.62 -13.92 9.23
N VAL A 8 -9.96 -12.94 8.59
CA VAL A 8 -8.82 -12.26 9.18
C VAL A 8 -9.30 -11.29 10.25
N GLU A 9 -8.90 -11.53 11.50
CA GLU A 9 -9.12 -10.59 12.59
C GLU A 9 -8.15 -9.42 12.44
N VAL A 10 -8.68 -8.18 12.50
CA VAL A 10 -7.90 -6.96 12.33
C VAL A 10 -7.60 -6.39 13.72
N PRO A 11 -6.33 -6.40 14.17
CA PRO A 11 -5.98 -5.86 15.48
C PRO A 11 -6.24 -4.34 15.56
N ALA A 12 -6.92 -3.90 16.61
CA ALA A 12 -7.25 -2.48 16.82
C ALA A 12 -6.00 -1.57 16.79
N ALA A 13 -4.89 -2.03 17.35
CA ALA A 13 -3.63 -1.28 17.35
C ALA A 13 -3.08 -1.02 15.93
N LEU A 14 -3.30 -1.93 14.98
CA LEU A 14 -2.91 -1.71 13.58
C LEU A 14 -3.84 -0.71 12.90
N VAL A 15 -5.13 -0.74 13.21
CA VAL A 15 -6.10 0.26 12.73
C VAL A 15 -5.72 1.64 13.24
N ASP A 16 -5.42 1.77 14.54
CA ASP A 16 -5.06 3.05 15.14
C ASP A 16 -3.77 3.61 14.53
N HIS A 17 -2.76 2.76 14.29
CA HIS A 17 -1.55 3.16 13.59
C HIS A 17 -1.82 3.63 12.15
N GLU A 18 -2.68 2.92 11.40
CA GLU A 18 -3.04 3.31 10.04
C GLU A 18 -3.81 4.63 10.01
N VAL A 19 -4.74 4.86 10.94
CA VAL A 19 -5.46 6.15 11.03
C VAL A 19 -4.48 7.29 11.29
N MET A 20 -3.53 7.11 12.21
CA MET A 20 -2.50 8.11 12.47
C MET A 20 -1.64 8.39 11.24
N HIS A 21 -1.20 7.34 10.55
CA HIS A 21 -0.44 7.47 9.31
C HIS A 21 -1.22 8.21 8.21
N GLN A 22 -2.52 7.97 8.09
CA GLN A 22 -3.39 8.70 7.16
C GLN A 22 -3.50 10.19 7.51
N VAL A 23 -3.63 10.52 8.80
CA VAL A 23 -3.66 11.91 9.27
C VAL A 23 -2.34 12.61 8.98
N GLU A 24 -1.21 11.97 9.27
CA GLU A 24 0.13 12.50 8.97
C GLU A 24 0.33 12.71 7.46
N THR A 25 -0.11 11.76 6.64
CA THR A 25 -0.05 11.87 5.18
C THR A 25 -0.89 13.04 4.66
N LEU A 26 -2.10 13.23 5.22
CA LEU A 26 -2.94 14.37 4.91
C LEU A 26 -2.26 15.68 5.31
N GLU A 27 -1.72 15.76 6.52
CA GLU A 27 -1.03 16.94 7.02
C GLU A 27 0.16 17.32 6.13
N GLN A 28 1.01 16.35 5.76
CA GLN A 28 2.12 16.57 4.84
C GLN A 28 1.66 17.08 3.48
N ARG A 29 0.58 16.51 2.93
CA ARG A 29 0.00 16.94 1.65
C ARG A 29 -0.52 18.38 1.73
N LEU A 30 -1.24 18.71 2.79
CA LEU A 30 -1.76 20.06 3.03
C LEU A 30 -0.61 21.07 3.20
N HIS A 31 0.43 20.70 3.96
CA HIS A 31 1.59 21.54 4.17
C HIS A 31 2.28 21.91 2.85
N ARG A 32 2.44 20.95 1.93
CA ARG A 32 2.98 21.20 0.59
C ARG A 32 2.14 22.17 -0.25
N GLN A 33 0.85 22.28 0.04
CA GLN A 33 -0.08 23.21 -0.60
C GLN A 33 -0.16 24.56 0.15
N GLY A 34 0.63 24.76 1.21
CA GLY A 34 0.57 25.95 2.06
C GLY A 34 -0.65 25.99 2.99
N LEU A 35 -1.32 24.87 3.19
CA LEU A 35 -2.48 24.72 4.06
C LEU A 35 -2.08 24.07 5.40
N ARG A 36 -2.86 24.35 6.45
CA ARG A 36 -2.70 23.70 7.75
C ARG A 36 -3.88 22.77 8.02
N LEU A 37 -3.62 21.63 8.67
CA LEU A 37 -4.63 20.63 9.00
C LEU A 37 -5.76 21.21 9.86
N ASP A 38 -5.45 22.04 10.86
CA ASP A 38 -6.45 22.68 11.73
C ASP A 38 -7.45 23.55 10.95
N ARG A 39 -6.95 24.28 9.94
CA ARG A 39 -7.80 25.13 9.08
C ARG A 39 -8.63 24.32 8.11
N TYR A 40 -8.06 23.22 7.60
CA TYR A 40 -8.77 22.31 6.72
C TYR A 40 -9.94 21.63 7.44
N LEU A 41 -9.71 21.10 8.65
CA LEU A 41 -10.78 20.49 9.46
C LEU A 41 -11.84 21.50 9.88
N ALA A 42 -11.45 22.73 10.23
CA ALA A 42 -12.40 23.80 10.53
C ALA A 42 -13.29 24.16 9.33
N TYR A 43 -12.74 24.19 8.12
CA TYR A 43 -13.52 24.39 6.89
C TYR A 43 -14.53 23.27 6.66
N LEU A 44 -14.15 22.02 6.98
CA LEU A 44 -15.03 20.86 6.94
C LEU A 44 -16.03 20.80 8.11
N GLN A 45 -15.94 21.73 9.07
CA GLN A 45 -16.73 21.74 10.31
C GLN A 45 -16.56 20.44 11.12
N LYS A 46 -15.34 19.91 11.16
CA LYS A 46 -14.99 18.69 11.88
C LYS A 46 -13.95 18.95 12.94
N THR A 47 -14.09 18.26 14.06
CA THR A 47 -13.02 18.08 15.04
C THR A 47 -12.02 17.02 14.57
N PRO A 48 -10.77 17.03 15.10
CA PRO A 48 -9.82 15.95 14.86
C PRO A 48 -10.38 14.57 15.22
N GLU A 49 -11.12 14.47 16.31
CA GLU A 49 -11.71 13.22 16.80
C GLU A 49 -12.79 12.68 15.85
N GLU A 50 -13.66 13.56 15.34
CA GLU A 50 -14.66 13.18 14.33
C GLU A 50 -13.99 12.71 13.03
N TYR A 51 -12.94 13.41 12.59
CA TYR A 51 -12.19 13.02 11.39
C TYR A 51 -11.54 11.63 11.56
N VAL A 52 -10.89 11.38 12.70
CA VAL A 52 -10.30 10.07 13.04
C VAL A 52 -11.35 8.98 13.09
N ALA A 53 -12.51 9.24 13.71
CA ALA A 53 -13.59 8.27 13.80
C ALA A 53 -14.15 7.89 12.42
N GLU A 54 -14.28 8.85 11.51
CA GLU A 54 -14.72 8.62 10.14
C GLU A 54 -13.66 7.92 9.26
N ALA A 55 -12.37 8.15 9.52
CA ALA A 55 -11.28 7.49 8.80
C ALA A 55 -11.10 6.02 9.21
N ARG A 56 -11.51 5.68 10.43
CA ARG A 56 -11.27 4.36 11.03
C ARG A 56 -11.79 3.17 10.21
N PRO A 57 -13.00 3.17 9.61
CA PRO A 57 -13.47 2.08 8.77
C PRO A 57 -12.64 1.88 7.50
N ASP A 58 -12.14 2.95 6.89
CA ASP A 58 -11.26 2.87 5.72
C ASP A 58 -9.89 2.28 6.12
N ALA A 59 -9.32 2.75 7.23
CA ALA A 59 -8.09 2.19 7.79
C ALA A 59 -8.22 0.70 8.12
N GLU A 60 -9.33 0.28 8.74
CA GLU A 60 -9.60 -1.13 9.02
C GLU A 60 -9.67 -1.95 7.72
N SER A 61 -10.36 -1.46 6.70
CA SER A 61 -10.45 -2.11 5.39
C SER A 61 -9.08 -2.29 4.73
N ARG A 62 -8.21 -1.27 4.80
CA ARG A 62 -6.84 -1.33 4.26
C ARG A 62 -6.00 -2.37 4.99
N ILE A 63 -5.95 -2.33 6.32
CA ILE A 63 -5.20 -3.31 7.12
C ILE A 63 -5.71 -4.72 6.85
N ARG A 64 -7.03 -4.90 6.70
CA ARG A 64 -7.62 -6.18 6.35
C ARG A 64 -7.10 -6.69 5.01
N VAL A 65 -7.10 -5.84 3.97
CA VAL A 65 -6.52 -6.20 2.66
C VAL A 65 -5.07 -6.64 2.80
N ASP A 66 -4.26 -5.87 3.53
CA ASP A 66 -2.84 -6.16 3.66
C ASP A 66 -2.58 -7.49 4.39
N LEU A 67 -3.30 -7.74 5.48
CA LEU A 67 -3.22 -9.02 6.21
C LEU A 67 -3.69 -10.21 5.35
N VAL A 68 -4.73 -10.02 4.53
CA VAL A 68 -5.21 -11.05 3.59
C VAL A 68 -4.16 -11.34 2.53
N LEU A 69 -3.55 -10.32 1.94
CA LEU A 69 -2.50 -10.48 0.95
C LEU A 69 -1.25 -11.13 1.55
N GLU A 70 -0.88 -10.76 2.77
CA GLU A 70 0.23 -11.39 3.47
C GLU A 70 -0.04 -12.90 3.72
N ALA A 71 -1.23 -13.23 4.21
CA ALA A 71 -1.63 -14.62 4.43
C ALA A 71 -1.65 -15.42 3.11
N ALA A 72 -2.21 -14.83 2.05
CA ALA A 72 -2.25 -15.43 0.72
C ALA A 72 -0.83 -15.65 0.15
N GLY A 73 0.07 -14.67 0.31
CA GLY A 73 1.45 -14.77 -0.13
C GLY A 73 2.22 -15.90 0.54
N LYS A 74 2.01 -16.10 1.84
CA LYS A 74 2.57 -17.24 2.59
C LYS A 74 2.04 -18.58 2.08
N GLN A 75 0.73 -18.68 1.83
CA GLN A 75 0.11 -19.92 1.34
C GLN A 75 0.50 -20.26 -0.11
N LEU A 76 0.68 -19.25 -0.95
CA LEU A 76 1.00 -19.40 -2.37
C LEU A 76 2.51 -19.48 -2.64
N ALA A 77 3.33 -19.39 -1.59
CA ALA A 77 4.79 -19.38 -1.65
C ALA A 77 5.31 -18.42 -2.75
N VAL A 78 4.79 -17.19 -2.75
CA VAL A 78 5.20 -16.18 -3.73
C VAL A 78 6.50 -15.55 -3.27
N GLU A 79 7.56 -15.78 -4.02
CA GLU A 79 8.84 -15.12 -3.85
C GLU A 79 9.39 -14.78 -5.24
N PRO A 80 9.40 -13.48 -5.63
CA PRO A 80 9.98 -13.08 -6.90
C PRO A 80 11.47 -13.39 -6.94
N THR A 81 11.93 -13.88 -8.08
CA THR A 81 13.36 -14.07 -8.35
C THR A 81 14.07 -12.73 -8.57
N GLU A 82 15.39 -12.71 -8.40
CA GLU A 82 16.20 -11.52 -8.65
C GLU A 82 16.07 -10.98 -10.09
N ASP A 83 15.88 -11.86 -11.06
CA ASP A 83 15.71 -11.49 -12.47
C ASP A 83 14.34 -10.85 -12.69
N GLU A 84 13.27 -11.42 -12.13
CA GLU A 84 11.93 -10.83 -12.20
C GLU A 84 11.87 -9.46 -11.53
N VAL A 85 12.53 -9.28 -10.38
CA VAL A 85 12.64 -7.97 -9.72
C VAL A 85 13.39 -6.98 -10.61
N THR A 86 14.48 -7.40 -11.25
CA THR A 86 15.28 -6.52 -12.12
C THR A 86 14.49 -6.09 -13.35
N GLU A 87 13.75 -7.00 -13.97
CA GLU A 87 12.90 -6.66 -15.12
C GLU A 87 11.77 -5.73 -14.70
N TYR A 88 11.08 -6.04 -13.60
CA TYR A 88 10.03 -5.18 -13.05
C TYR A 88 10.55 -3.77 -12.74
N MET A 89 11.72 -3.66 -12.12
CA MET A 89 12.38 -2.36 -11.89
C MET A 89 12.64 -1.61 -13.19
N ARG A 90 13.11 -2.29 -14.24
CA ARG A 90 13.34 -1.67 -15.55
C ARG A 90 12.05 -1.13 -16.15
N GLU A 91 10.99 -1.91 -16.11
CA GLU A 91 9.67 -1.51 -16.61
C GLU A 91 9.10 -0.32 -15.84
N GLU A 92 9.15 -0.34 -14.51
CA GLU A 92 8.65 0.74 -13.67
C GLU A 92 9.46 2.04 -13.85
N VAL A 93 10.79 1.94 -13.87
CA VAL A 93 11.66 3.11 -14.10
C VAL A 93 11.45 3.69 -15.51
N ALA A 94 11.16 2.88 -16.52
CA ALA A 94 10.89 3.37 -17.87
C ALA A 94 9.61 4.21 -17.98
N LYS A 95 8.66 4.05 -17.04
CA LYS A 95 7.39 4.81 -16.99
C LYS A 95 7.58 6.23 -16.43
N ASP A 96 8.66 6.46 -15.69
CA ASP A 96 8.96 7.74 -15.05
C ASP A 96 10.21 8.37 -15.68
N PRO A 97 10.08 9.48 -16.44
CA PRO A 97 11.21 10.15 -17.07
C PRO A 97 12.32 10.57 -16.09
N GLU A 98 11.99 10.95 -14.86
CA GLU A 98 12.97 11.39 -13.86
C GLU A 98 13.75 10.20 -13.29
N LEU A 99 13.07 9.08 -13.03
CA LEU A 99 13.75 7.86 -12.57
C LEU A 99 14.61 7.24 -13.69
N LYS A 100 14.18 7.37 -14.95
CA LYS A 100 14.90 6.83 -16.11
C LYS A 100 16.31 7.39 -16.24
N GLU A 101 16.50 8.68 -15.96
CA GLU A 101 17.83 9.32 -15.97
C GLU A 101 18.76 8.76 -14.89
N ARG A 102 18.20 8.22 -13.81
CA ARG A 102 18.93 7.65 -12.65
C ARG A 102 18.87 6.12 -12.59
N TYR A 103 18.54 5.45 -13.69
CA TYR A 103 18.31 4.01 -13.73
C TYR A 103 19.41 3.19 -13.05
N LEU A 104 20.69 3.48 -13.34
CA LEU A 104 21.82 2.74 -12.75
C LEU A 104 21.92 2.94 -11.22
N GLU A 105 21.59 4.13 -10.73
CA GLU A 105 21.58 4.43 -9.28
C GLU A 105 20.42 3.72 -8.58
N VAL A 106 19.23 3.71 -9.21
CA VAL A 106 18.03 3.04 -8.68
C VAL A 106 18.24 1.52 -8.62
N VAL A 107 18.83 0.91 -9.66
CA VAL A 107 19.08 -0.54 -9.71
C VAL A 107 20.18 -0.98 -8.74
N ALA A 108 21.22 -0.16 -8.55
CA ALA A 108 22.30 -0.46 -7.61
C ALA A 108 21.90 -0.24 -6.14
N ASN A 109 20.81 0.49 -5.88
CA ASN A 109 20.36 0.79 -4.53
C ASN A 109 19.60 -0.39 -3.91
N ARG A 110 20.14 -0.94 -2.82
CA ARG A 110 19.54 -2.06 -2.10
C ARG A 110 18.13 -1.74 -1.56
N THR A 111 17.94 -0.57 -0.96
CA THR A 111 16.62 -0.13 -0.45
C THR A 111 15.60 -0.02 -1.57
N ALA A 112 16.00 0.52 -2.73
CA ALA A 112 15.12 0.60 -3.89
C ALA A 112 14.75 -0.81 -4.38
N ARG A 113 15.74 -1.71 -4.50
CA ARG A 113 15.49 -3.09 -4.93
C ARG A 113 14.55 -3.84 -3.99
N GLU A 114 14.73 -3.70 -2.67
CA GLU A 114 13.81 -4.26 -1.67
C GLU A 114 12.39 -3.70 -1.83
N TYR A 115 12.24 -2.39 -2.05
CA TYR A 115 10.95 -1.76 -2.33
C TYR A 115 10.26 -2.38 -3.57
N PHE A 116 10.97 -2.47 -4.70
CA PHE A 116 10.39 -3.04 -5.93
C PHE A 116 10.10 -4.54 -5.80
N ALA A 117 10.91 -5.29 -5.05
CA ALA A 117 10.64 -6.70 -4.75
C ALA A 117 9.33 -6.87 -3.96
N HIS A 118 9.11 -6.02 -2.94
CA HIS A 118 7.86 -6.02 -2.19
C HIS A 118 6.64 -5.68 -3.07
N GLN A 119 6.76 -4.70 -3.95
CA GLN A 119 5.69 -4.34 -4.90
C GLN A 119 5.38 -5.49 -5.87
N LEU A 120 6.41 -6.08 -6.49
CA LEU A 120 6.26 -7.20 -7.41
C LEU A 120 5.61 -8.41 -6.74
N LYS A 121 6.07 -8.75 -5.53
CA LYS A 121 5.48 -9.84 -4.74
C LYS A 121 3.99 -9.62 -4.50
N ARG A 122 3.58 -8.39 -4.16
CA ARG A 122 2.17 -8.04 -3.95
C ARG A 122 1.34 -8.21 -5.22
N LEU A 123 1.87 -7.81 -6.39
CA LEU A 123 1.21 -7.99 -7.68
C LEU A 123 1.05 -9.47 -8.05
N GLN A 124 2.11 -10.27 -7.90
CA GLN A 124 2.08 -11.71 -8.17
C GLN A 124 1.09 -12.46 -7.26
N ILE A 125 0.96 -12.04 -5.99
CA ILE A 125 -0.05 -12.59 -5.06
C ILE A 125 -1.46 -12.31 -5.60
N LEU A 126 -1.73 -11.05 -5.98
CA LEU A 126 -3.02 -10.65 -6.52
C LEU A 126 -3.36 -11.43 -7.80
N GLU A 127 -2.41 -11.56 -8.72
CA GLU A 127 -2.59 -12.29 -9.97
C GLU A 127 -2.94 -13.76 -9.71
N LYS A 128 -2.18 -14.45 -8.85
CA LYS A 128 -2.47 -15.83 -8.47
C LYS A 128 -3.83 -15.99 -7.79
N LEU A 129 -4.26 -15.01 -7.00
CA LEU A 129 -5.58 -15.01 -6.38
C LEU A 129 -6.69 -14.85 -7.42
N VAL A 130 -6.53 -13.95 -8.39
CA VAL A 130 -7.47 -13.78 -9.51
C VAL A 130 -7.57 -15.07 -10.33
N GLN A 131 -6.44 -15.66 -10.72
CA GLN A 131 -6.42 -16.94 -11.46
C GLN A 131 -7.14 -18.07 -10.72
N LYS A 132 -6.99 -18.16 -9.39
CA LYS A 132 -7.71 -19.15 -8.57
C LYS A 132 -9.22 -18.91 -8.56
N VAL A 133 -9.67 -17.66 -8.53
CA VAL A 133 -11.10 -17.32 -8.55
C VAL A 133 -11.72 -17.54 -9.92
N GLU A 134 -10.98 -17.21 -10.99
CA GLU A 134 -11.43 -17.42 -12.37
C GLU A 134 -11.44 -18.90 -12.77
N GLY A 135 -10.43 -19.67 -12.34
CA GLY A 135 -10.36 -21.12 -12.58
C GLY A 135 -11.31 -21.96 -11.70
N ALA A 136 -11.97 -21.34 -10.71
CA ALA A 136 -12.99 -21.98 -9.87
C ALA A 136 -14.43 -21.72 -10.37
N LYS A 137 -14.61 -20.95 -11.46
CA LYS A 137 -15.88 -20.79 -12.17
C LYS A 137 -15.99 -21.81 -13.30
#